data_AF-A0A1Q2KYC0-F1
#
_entry.id   AF-A0A1Q2KYC0-F1
#
_cell.length_a   1.000
_cell.length_b   1.000
_cell.length_c   1.000
_cell.angle_alpha   90.00
_cell.angle_beta   90.00
_cell.angle_gamma   90.00
#
_symmetry.space_group_name_H-M   'P 1'
#
loop_
_entity.id
_entity.type
_entity.pdbx_description
1 polymer ?
#
loop_
_entity_poly.entity_id
_entity_poly.type
_entity_poly.pdbx_seq_one_letter_code
_entity_poly.pdbx_strand_id
1 'polypeptide(L)'
;MKKKSSLAAMILIGVFLSGCSMLPPLITEDFSRLEVALGNELVIETEDPGRIQEVIQAINSSRRDETYTWELPEPIGHITFWQGGEVLELPLYEEGGVTLDQYFIYAELDF
;
A
#
# COMPACT_ATOMS: atom_id res chain seq x y z
N MET A 1 -39.16 -35.51 -44.77
CA MET A 1 -39.44 -34.41 -43.82
C MET A 1 -39.32 -34.94 -42.39
N LYS A 2 -38.25 -34.60 -41.67
CA LYS A 2 -38.15 -34.68 -40.20
C LYS A 2 -37.09 -33.67 -39.73
N LYS A 3 -37.54 -32.76 -38.87
CA LYS A 3 -36.81 -31.69 -38.15
C LYS A 3 -35.75 -32.34 -37.22
N LYS A 4 -34.71 -31.69 -36.69
CA LYS A 4 -34.65 -30.46 -35.86
C LYS A 4 -33.17 -30.05 -35.73
N SER A 5 -32.83 -28.80 -36.03
CA SER A 5 -32.46 -27.76 -35.05
C SER A 5 -31.08 -27.99 -34.42
N SER A 6 -30.07 -27.44 -35.09
CA SER A 6 -28.68 -27.38 -34.62
C SER A 6 -28.55 -26.33 -33.51
N LEU A 7 -27.76 -26.71 -32.50
CA LEU A 7 -27.22 -25.93 -31.41
C LEU A 7 -26.94 -24.45 -31.77
N ALA A 8 -27.49 -23.54 -30.96
CA ALA A 8 -26.94 -22.21 -30.76
C ALA A 8 -27.03 -21.89 -29.26
N ALA A 9 -26.15 -22.53 -28.48
CA ALA A 9 -25.83 -22.12 -27.14
C ALA A 9 -24.48 -21.41 -27.20
N MET A 10 -24.47 -20.09 -27.07
CA MET A 10 -23.30 -19.37 -26.55
C MET A 10 -23.81 -18.12 -25.83
N ILE A 11 -24.03 -18.35 -24.54
CA ILE A 11 -24.27 -17.35 -23.50
C ILE A 11 -22.99 -16.49 -23.44
N LEU A 12 -23.08 -15.25 -23.93
CA LEU A 12 -22.04 -14.26 -23.82
C LEU A 12 -22.31 -13.42 -22.56
N ILE A 13 -22.12 -14.04 -21.39
CA ILE A 13 -22.02 -13.30 -20.12
C ILE A 13 -20.57 -12.81 -20.06
N GLY A 14 -20.31 -11.66 -20.69
CA GLY A 14 -19.11 -10.89 -20.46
C GLY A 14 -19.17 -10.28 -19.07
N VAL A 15 -18.68 -11.02 -18.08
CA VAL A 15 -18.46 -10.54 -16.73
C VAL A 15 -17.35 -9.49 -16.77
N PHE A 16 -17.71 -8.21 -16.88
CA PHE A 16 -16.81 -7.10 -16.53
C PHE A 16 -16.74 -7.01 -15.00
N LEU A 17 -15.94 -7.88 -14.39
CA LEU A 17 -15.45 -7.72 -13.00
C LEU A 17 -13.96 -7.37 -13.06
N SER A 18 -13.61 -6.32 -13.78
CA SER A 18 -12.29 -5.68 -13.72
C SER A 18 -12.45 -4.28 -13.14
N GLY A 19 -13.04 -4.23 -11.95
CA GLY A 19 -13.08 -3.08 -11.08
C GLY A 19 -12.28 -3.33 -9.81
N CYS A 20 -11.14 -4.03 -9.89
CA CYS A 20 -10.13 -3.86 -8.86
C CYS A 20 -9.60 -2.44 -9.06
N SER A 21 -10.10 -1.50 -8.26
CA SER A 21 -9.56 -0.16 -8.11
C SER A 21 -8.14 -0.26 -7.56
N MET A 22 -7.18 -0.68 -8.38
CA MET A 22 -5.76 -0.55 -8.10
C MET A 22 -5.43 0.92 -8.33
N LEU A 23 -5.56 1.67 -7.24
CA LEU A 23 -4.96 2.98 -7.13
C LEU A 23 -3.47 2.88 -7.51
N PRO A 24 -2.89 3.86 -8.21
CA PRO A 24 -1.48 3.82 -8.57
C PRO A 24 -0.61 3.72 -7.30
N PRO A 25 0.50 2.96 -7.32
CA PRO A 25 1.40 2.87 -6.18
C PRO A 25 1.92 4.27 -5.82
N LEU A 26 2.10 4.51 -4.53
CA LEU A 26 2.64 5.75 -4.00
C LEU A 26 4.17 5.69 -3.92
N ILE A 27 4.71 4.52 -3.61
CA ILE A 27 6.15 4.28 -3.52
C ILE A 27 6.55 3.39 -4.70
N THR A 28 7.44 3.85 -5.55
CA THR A 28 7.90 3.12 -6.75
C THR A 28 9.40 2.89 -6.78
N GLU A 29 10.11 3.53 -5.85
CA GLU A 29 11.54 3.48 -5.67
C GLU A 29 11.95 2.21 -4.91
N ASP A 30 13.13 1.70 -5.25
CA ASP A 30 13.78 0.65 -4.48
C ASP A 30 14.60 1.28 -3.36
N PHE A 31 14.50 0.72 -2.15
CA PHE A 31 15.26 1.19 -0.98
C PHE A 31 16.17 0.11 -0.43
N SER A 32 17.31 0.55 0.10
CA SER A 32 18.37 -0.33 0.62
C SER A 32 18.28 -0.58 2.12
N ARG A 33 17.59 0.30 2.86
CA ARG A 33 17.47 0.23 4.32
C ARG A 33 16.13 0.80 4.77
N LEU A 34 15.57 0.18 5.80
CA LEU A 34 14.33 0.56 6.47
C LEU A 34 14.62 0.72 7.96
N GLU A 35 14.16 1.82 8.52
CA GLU A 35 14.15 2.08 9.96
C GLU A 35 12.72 2.39 10.42
N VAL A 36 12.36 1.91 11.60
CA VAL A 36 11.12 2.30 12.28
C VAL A 36 11.51 2.83 13.65
N ALA A 37 11.10 4.06 13.94
CA ALA A 37 11.32 4.70 15.23
C ALA A 37 9.97 5.05 15.87
N LEU A 38 9.84 4.79 17.17
CA LEU A 38 8.70 5.22 17.99
C LEU A 38 9.19 6.28 18.97
N GLY A 39 8.75 7.52 18.81
CA GLY A 39 9.33 8.67 19.49
C GLY A 39 10.84 8.79 19.23
N ASN A 40 11.66 8.63 20.27
CA ASN A 40 13.12 8.71 20.20
C ASN A 40 13.82 7.34 20.19
N GLU A 41 13.06 6.25 20.08
CA GLU A 41 13.58 4.88 20.14
C GLU A 41 13.51 4.21 18.77
N LEU A 42 14.65 3.73 18.27
CA LEU A 42 14.72 2.90 17.08
C LEU A 42 14.28 1.49 17.44
N VAL A 43 13.15 1.04 16.90
CA VAL A 43 12.57 -0.28 17.20
C VAL A 43 12.92 -1.33 16.16
N ILE A 44 13.04 -0.91 14.89
CA ILE A 44 13.43 -1.78 13.79
C ILE A 44 14.47 -1.09 12.94
N GLU A 45 15.47 -1.84 12.55
CA GLU A 45 16.42 -1.50 11.50
C GLU A 45 16.67 -2.75 10.66
N THR A 46 16.54 -2.63 9.34
CA THR A 46 16.80 -3.75 8.44
C THR A 46 17.31 -3.28 7.08
N GLU A 47 18.22 -4.08 6.50
CA GLU A 47 18.68 -3.98 5.12
C GLU A 47 18.18 -5.18 4.28
N ASP A 48 17.27 -6.00 4.83
CA ASP A 48 16.70 -7.14 4.11
C ASP A 48 15.72 -6.64 3.02
N PRO A 49 16.04 -6.81 1.73
CA PRO A 49 15.19 -6.34 0.64
C PRO A 49 13.81 -6.99 0.64
N GLY A 50 13.67 -8.23 1.15
CA GLY A 50 12.36 -8.89 1.27
C GLY A 50 11.46 -8.15 2.26
N ARG A 51 11.98 -7.86 3.45
CA ARG A 51 11.28 -7.12 4.51
C ARG A 51 10.94 -5.69 4.07
N ILE A 52 11.87 -5.00 3.41
CA ILE A 52 11.64 -3.65 2.87
C ILE A 52 10.50 -3.67 1.85
N GLN A 53 10.54 -4.63 0.93
CA GLN A 53 9.53 -4.77 -0.12
C GLN A 53 8.15 -5.14 0.44
N GLU A 54 8.09 -5.96 1.49
CA GLU A 54 6.85 -6.29 2.20
C GLU A 54 6.16 -5.03 2.75
N VAL A 55 6.91 -4.16 3.43
CA VAL A 55 6.37 -2.90 3.97
C VAL A 55 5.91 -1.97 2.85
N ILE A 56 6.69 -1.82 1.78
CA ILE A 56 6.30 -1.01 0.61
C ILE A 56 5.02 -1.56 -0.03
N GLN A 57 4.89 -2.88 -0.16
CA GLN A 57 3.68 -3.51 -0.70
C GLN A 57 2.48 -3.31 0.22
N ALA A 58 2.66 -3.43 1.53
CA ALA A 58 1.61 -3.14 2.49
C ALA A 58 1.09 -1.71 2.33
N ILE A 59 1.99 -0.72 2.26
CA ILE A 59 1.63 0.70 2.04
C ILE A 59 0.90 0.88 0.71
N ASN A 60 1.46 0.35 -0.39
CA ASN A 60 0.89 0.55 -1.74
C ASN A 60 -0.44 -0.17 -1.97
N SER A 61 -0.70 -1.28 -1.29
CA SER A 61 -1.93 -2.06 -1.43
C SER A 61 -3.01 -1.70 -0.42
N SER A 62 -2.67 -0.89 0.58
CA SER A 62 -3.62 -0.47 1.61
C SER A 62 -4.63 0.55 1.10
N ARG A 63 -5.78 0.56 1.76
CA ARG A 63 -6.76 1.63 1.58
C ARG A 63 -6.10 2.96 1.95
N ARG A 64 -6.44 4.00 1.18
CA ARG A 64 -6.01 5.37 1.45
C ARG A 64 -7.16 6.36 1.34
N ASP A 65 -7.15 7.36 2.22
CA ASP A 65 -8.11 8.46 2.25
C ASP A 65 -7.33 9.79 2.13
N GLU A 66 -7.92 10.79 1.46
CA GLU A 66 -7.31 12.11 1.31
C GLU A 66 -7.38 12.92 2.61
N THR A 67 -6.29 13.59 2.99
CA THR A 67 -6.14 14.26 4.29
C THR A 67 -6.44 15.76 4.28
N TYR A 68 -6.86 16.33 3.15
CA TYR A 68 -7.01 17.80 2.99
C TYR A 68 -7.88 18.48 4.05
N THR A 69 -8.88 17.75 4.58
CA THR A 69 -9.85 18.28 5.56
C THR A 69 -9.67 17.67 6.94
N TRP A 70 -8.59 16.92 7.18
CA TRP A 70 -8.39 16.15 8.40
C TRP A 70 -7.47 16.93 9.35
N GLU A 71 -7.84 16.96 10.62
CA GLU A 71 -6.91 17.27 11.71
C GLU A 71 -6.35 15.94 12.21
N LEU A 72 -5.17 15.58 11.69
CA LEU A 72 -4.47 14.38 12.10
C LEU A 72 -3.88 14.57 13.51
N PRO A 73 -3.85 13.52 14.35
CA PRO A 73 -3.16 13.58 15.63
C PRO A 73 -1.65 13.73 15.44
N GLU A 74 -0.91 13.94 16.53
CA GLU A 74 0.55 13.85 16.47
C GLU A 74 0.98 12.41 16.15
N PRO A 75 1.97 12.21 15.25
CA PRO A 75 2.48 10.88 14.96
C PRO A 75 3.17 10.28 16.18
N ILE A 76 3.08 8.95 16.33
CA ILE A 76 3.75 8.20 17.40
C ILE A 76 5.20 7.85 17.05
N GLY A 77 5.58 8.03 15.79
CA GLY A 77 6.87 7.61 15.27
C GLY A 77 7.02 7.89 13.78
N HIS A 78 8.04 7.30 13.18
CA HIS A 78 8.35 7.45 11.76
C HIS A 78 8.85 6.13 11.16
N ILE A 79 8.51 5.91 9.90
CA ILE A 79 9.13 4.90 9.04
C ILE A 79 10.05 5.61 8.07
N THR A 80 11.31 5.23 8.02
CA THR A 80 12.32 5.87 7.17
C THR A 80 12.91 4.85 6.22
N PHE A 81 12.78 5.12 4.92
CA PHE A 81 13.43 4.36 3.86
C PHE A 81 14.63 5.14 3.33
N TRP A 82 15.74 4.44 3.11
CA TRP A 82 17.01 5.03 2.67
C TRP A 82 17.49 4.42 1.35
N GLN A 83 17.86 5.28 0.41
CA GLN A 83 18.44 4.88 -0.87
C GLN A 83 19.54 5.84 -1.32
N GLY A 84 20.81 5.44 -1.23
CA GLY A 84 21.92 6.19 -1.84
C GLY A 84 22.04 7.67 -1.41
N GLY A 85 21.56 8.02 -0.21
CA GLY A 85 21.50 9.40 0.29
C GLY A 85 20.13 10.08 0.17
N GLU A 86 19.19 9.49 -0.56
CA GLU A 86 17.78 9.86 -0.56
C GLU A 86 17.07 9.21 0.63
N VAL A 87 16.11 9.95 1.19
CA VAL A 87 15.36 9.58 2.39
C VAL A 87 13.89 9.81 2.13
N LEU A 88 13.08 8.77 2.32
CA LEU A 88 11.63 8.87 2.39
C LEU A 88 11.20 8.60 3.83
N GLU A 89 10.68 9.62 4.50
CA GLU A 89 10.23 9.55 5.88
C GLU A 89 8.71 9.67 5.94
N LEU A 90 8.07 8.68 6.56
CA LEU A 90 6.62 8.58 6.69
C LEU A 90 6.24 8.69 8.17
N PRO A 91 5.44 9.70 8.57
CA PRO A 91 4.87 9.74 9.92
C PRO A 91 4.02 8.49 10.17
N LEU A 92 4.29 7.83 11.30
CA LEU A 92 3.61 6.63 11.76
C LEU A 92 2.61 6.99 12.86
N TYR A 93 1.40 6.47 12.74
CA TYR A 93 0.29 6.65 13.67
C TYR A 93 -0.05 5.32 14.34
N GLU A 94 -0.97 5.36 15.30
CA GLU A 94 -1.50 4.15 15.93
C GLU A 94 -2.08 3.19 14.88
N GLU A 95 -2.09 1.90 15.20
CA GLU A 95 -2.57 0.81 14.32
C GLU A 95 -1.77 0.63 13.00
N GLY A 96 -0.59 1.23 12.88
CA GLY A 96 0.29 1.06 11.70
C GLY A 96 0.02 2.04 10.57
N GLY A 97 -0.95 2.94 10.75
CA GLY A 97 -1.29 3.95 9.74
C GLY A 97 -0.12 4.89 9.44
N VAL A 98 0.03 5.29 8.17
CA VAL A 98 1.08 6.24 7.76
C VAL A 98 0.52 7.34 6.88
N THR A 99 1.21 8.48 6.83
CA THR A 99 0.91 9.52 5.83
C THR A 99 2.00 9.62 4.79
N LEU A 100 1.59 9.73 3.53
CA LEU A 100 2.44 10.01 2.38
C LEU A 100 1.69 10.96 1.45
N ASP A 101 2.33 12.05 1.06
CA ASP A 101 1.73 13.15 0.32
C ASP A 101 0.44 13.67 0.98
N GLN A 102 -0.70 13.53 0.30
CA GLN A 102 -2.02 13.99 0.75
C GLN A 102 -2.90 12.81 1.16
N TYR A 103 -2.31 11.67 1.48
CA TYR A 103 -3.01 10.44 1.83
C TYR A 103 -2.67 9.99 3.25
N PHE A 104 -3.71 9.57 3.97
CA PHE A 104 -3.61 8.70 5.13
C PHE A 104 -3.81 7.26 4.64
N ILE A 105 -2.87 6.39 4.98
CA ILE A 105 -2.79 5.02 4.47
C ILE A 105 -2.94 4.08 5.66
N TYR A 106 -3.97 3.23 5.60
CA TYR A 106 -4.31 2.29 6.66
C TYR A 106 -3.47 1.00 6.55
N ALA A 107 -2.15 1.14 6.59
CA ALA A 107 -1.25 0.01 6.49
C ALA A 107 -1.23 -0.78 7.79
N GLU A 108 -1.60 -2.06 7.75
CA GLU A 108 -1.37 -2.98 8.85
C GLU A 108 0.08 -3.47 8.76
N LEU A 109 0.95 -2.92 9.61
CA LEU A 109 2.38 -3.20 9.58
C LEU A 109 2.78 -3.99 10.83
N ASP A 110 3.27 -5.22 10.63
CA ASP A 110 3.75 -6.09 11.70
C ASP A 110 5.22 -5.77 12.02
N PHE A 111 5.43 -5.10 13.16
CA PHE A 111 6.73 -4.66 13.67
C PHE A 111 7.08 -5.33 15.00
#